data_AF-A0A068TKN5-F1
#
_entry.id   AF-A0A068TKN5-F1
#
_cell.length_a   1.000
_cell.length_b   1.000
_cell.length_c   1.000
_cell.angle_alpha   90.00
_cell.angle_beta   90.00
_cell.angle_gamma   90.00
#
_symmetry.space_group_name_H-M   'P 1'
#
loop_
_entity.id
_entity.type
_entity.pdbx_description
1 polymer ?
#
loop_
_entity_poly.entity_id
_entity_poly.type
_entity_poly.pdbx_seq_one_letter_code
_entity_poly.pdbx_strand_id
1 'polypeptide(L)'
;FTEFGKWMDGWETRRKRIPGHDWAIIKLGVPGVLHGITVDTAFFTGNYAPRFSLQAAYLSSKEEAAIPCRNSRIGGVQPQMKCYNRLHTSELKTGKNLIPVTQLNGGYKDSRY
;
A
#
# COMPACT_ATOMS: atom_id res chain seq x y z
N PHE A 1 -21.60 -4.86 10.93
CA PHE A 1 -20.27 -5.20 11.46
C PHE A 1 -20.03 -6.68 11.19
N THR A 2 -18.82 -7.05 10.80
CA THR A 2 -18.35 -8.43 10.58
C THR A 2 -17.42 -8.84 11.72
N GLU A 3 -16.94 -10.09 11.72
CA GLU A 3 -15.90 -10.56 12.65
C GLU A 3 -14.57 -9.78 12.53
N PHE A 4 -14.38 -9.04 11.43
CA PHE A 4 -13.17 -8.23 11.16
C PHE A 4 -13.38 -6.73 11.37
N GLY A 5 -14.57 -6.28 11.77
CA GLY A 5 -14.86 -4.87 12.03
C GLY A 5 -16.03 -4.31 11.22
N LYS A 6 -16.04 -3.00 10.98
CA LYS A 6 -17.07 -2.37 10.15
C LYS A 6 -16.81 -2.71 8.68
N TRP A 7 -17.87 -2.98 7.90
CA TRP A 7 -17.72 -3.07 6.45
C TRP A 7 -17.47 -1.66 5.90
N MET A 8 -16.36 -1.49 5.19
CA MET A 8 -15.90 -0.23 4.62
C MET A 8 -15.49 -0.49 3.17
N ASP A 9 -15.79 0.47 2.30
CA ASP A 9 -15.30 0.48 0.92
C ASP A 9 -13.92 1.15 0.88
N GLY A 10 -12.89 0.37 1.20
CA GLY A 10 -11.52 0.85 1.28
C GLY A 10 -10.56 -0.17 1.86
N TRP A 11 -9.28 0.19 1.91
CA TRP A 11 -8.26 -0.64 2.55
C TRP A 11 -8.00 -0.16 3.98
N GLU A 12 -8.36 -1.01 4.95
CA GLU A 12 -8.11 -0.79 6.38
C GLU A 12 -7.29 -1.95 6.95
N THR A 13 -6.28 -1.63 7.75
CA THR A 13 -5.45 -2.62 8.45
C THR A 13 -5.75 -2.63 9.95
N ARG A 14 -5.39 -3.73 10.61
CA ARG A 14 -5.48 -3.79 12.08
C ARG A 14 -4.47 -2.80 12.68
N ARG A 15 -4.89 -2.08 13.73
CA ARG A 15 -4.02 -1.16 14.48
C ARG A 15 -2.70 -1.82 14.88
N LYS A 16 -1.59 -1.25 14.41
CA LYS A 16 -0.25 -1.69 14.77
C LYS A 16 0.12 -1.15 16.16
N ARG A 17 0.69 -2.01 17.00
CA ARG A 17 1.23 -1.66 18.34
C ARG A 17 2.76 -1.77 18.41
N ILE A 18 3.39 -1.83 17.23
CA ILE A 18 4.84 -1.92 17.04
C ILE A 18 5.27 -0.87 16.02
N PRO A 19 6.54 -0.44 16.03
CA PRO A 19 7.06 0.48 15.02
C PRO A 19 6.95 -0.10 13.59
N GLY A 20 6.78 0.80 12.61
CA GLY A 20 6.73 0.47 11.18
C GLY A 20 5.48 1.02 10.50
N HIS A 21 5.30 0.63 9.24
CA HIS A 21 4.17 1.02 8.40
C HIS A 21 3.49 -0.21 7.80
N ASP A 22 2.29 -0.01 7.28
CA ASP A 22 1.62 -0.99 6.43
C ASP A 22 1.88 -0.65 4.96
N TRP A 23 1.80 -1.65 4.10
CA TRP A 23 2.12 -1.51 2.69
C TRP A 23 1.22 -2.38 1.83
N ALA A 24 1.08 -1.98 0.57
CA ALA A 24 0.41 -2.74 -0.47
C ALA A 24 1.26 -2.67 -1.75
N ILE A 25 1.33 -3.77 -2.48
CA ILE A 25 1.95 -3.83 -3.81
C ILE A 25 0.83 -3.92 -4.83
N ILE A 26 0.85 -3.01 -5.80
CA ILE A 26 -0.16 -2.93 -6.86
C ILE A 26 0.56 -3.15 -8.19
N LYS A 27 0.18 -4.22 -8.91
CA LYS A 27 0.62 -4.42 -10.29
C LYS A 27 -0.28 -3.60 -11.22
N LEU A 28 0.32 -2.74 -12.04
CA LEU A 28 -0.41 -2.03 -13.08
C LEU A 28 -0.83 -3.01 -14.19
N GLY A 29 -1.99 -2.78 -14.81
CA GLY A 29 -2.47 -3.61 -15.91
C GLY A 29 -1.54 -3.59 -17.14
N VAL A 30 -0.82 -2.48 -17.33
CA VAL A 30 0.18 -2.30 -18.38
C VAL A 30 1.38 -1.50 -17.86
N PRO A 31 2.58 -1.66 -18.43
CA PRO A 31 3.69 -0.75 -18.23
C PRO A 31 3.35 0.70 -18.60
N GLY A 32 3.88 1.67 -17.87
CA GLY A 32 3.65 3.09 -18.17
C GLY A 32 4.43 4.06 -17.29
N VAL A 33 4.23 5.35 -17.56
CA VAL A 33 4.81 6.46 -16.79
C VAL A 33 3.72 7.07 -15.90
N LEU A 34 4.01 7.18 -14.61
CA LEU A 34 3.11 7.80 -13.65
C LEU A 34 3.22 9.33 -13.73
N HIS A 35 2.11 9.99 -14.05
CA HIS A 35 2.02 11.46 -14.08
C HIS A 35 1.41 12.03 -12.79
N GLY A 36 0.63 11.23 -12.08
CA GLY A 36 -0.02 11.61 -10.85
C GLY A 36 -0.59 10.39 -10.14
N ILE A 37 -0.90 10.57 -8.86
CA ILE A 37 -1.60 9.60 -8.02
C ILE A 37 -2.57 10.38 -7.14
N THR A 38 -3.73 9.78 -6.89
CA THR A 38 -4.67 10.25 -5.90
C THR A 38 -4.68 9.26 -4.75
N VAL A 39 -4.48 9.76 -3.53
CA VAL A 39 -4.66 8.97 -2.31
C VAL A 39 -5.90 9.48 -1.62
N ASP A 40 -6.99 8.71 -1.76
CA ASP A 40 -8.28 9.09 -1.18
C ASP A 40 -8.46 8.48 0.22
N THR A 41 -8.63 9.35 1.21
CA THR A 41 -8.91 8.97 2.60
C THR A 41 -10.39 9.12 2.96
N ALA A 42 -11.27 9.36 1.97
CA ALA A 42 -12.70 9.56 2.16
C ALA A 42 -13.32 8.56 3.14
N PHE A 43 -14.12 9.09 4.07
CA PHE A 43 -14.84 8.34 5.11
C PHE A 43 -13.95 7.74 6.21
N PHE A 44 -12.62 7.80 6.09
CA PHE A 44 -11.68 7.54 7.17
C PHE A 44 -11.37 8.87 7.89
N THR A 45 -12.18 9.22 8.89
CA THR A 45 -12.07 10.53 9.57
C THR A 45 -11.14 10.49 10.80
N GLY A 46 -11.13 9.35 11.53
CA GLY A 46 -10.28 9.16 12.71
C GLY A 46 -9.26 8.02 12.60
N ASN A 47 -9.38 7.18 11.57
CA ASN A 47 -8.54 5.99 11.33
C ASN A 47 -7.84 6.03 9.95
N TYR A 48 -7.75 7.21 9.33
CA TYR A 48 -6.99 7.37 8.08
C TYR A 48 -5.48 7.14 8.31
N ALA A 49 -4.78 6.80 7.23
CA ALA A 49 -3.32 6.79 7.25
C ALA A 49 -2.80 8.22 7.39
N PRO A 50 -2.01 8.56 8.43
CA PRO A 50 -1.56 9.94 8.65
C PRO A 50 -0.52 10.39 7.62
N ARG A 51 0.22 9.45 7.04
CA ARG A 51 1.28 9.68 6.04
C ARG A 51 1.32 8.51 5.06
N PHE A 52 1.81 8.76 3.86
CA PHE A 52 2.11 7.73 2.86
C PHE A 52 3.42 8.03 2.14
N SER A 53 4.00 7.03 1.50
CA SER A 53 5.05 7.19 0.51
C SER A 53 4.76 6.26 -0.67
N LEU A 54 5.34 6.56 -1.83
CA LEU A 54 5.18 5.75 -3.03
C LEU A 54 6.53 5.43 -3.64
N GLN A 55 6.75 4.14 -3.86
CA GLN A 55 7.86 3.60 -4.62
C GLN A 55 7.31 2.89 -5.84
N ALA A 56 8.04 2.94 -6.95
CA ALA A 56 7.65 2.25 -8.17
C ALA A 56 8.85 1.58 -8.83
N ALA A 57 8.55 0.50 -9.54
CA ALA A 57 9.53 -0.30 -10.21
C ALA A 57 9.00 -0.85 -11.52
N TYR A 58 9.93 -1.02 -12.45
CA TYR A 58 9.70 -1.75 -13.68
C TYR A 58 10.40 -3.10 -13.57
N LEU A 59 9.62 -4.17 -13.52
CA LEU A 59 10.11 -5.53 -13.30
C LEU A 59 10.07 -6.31 -14.62
N SER A 60 11.09 -7.12 -14.84
CA SER A 60 11.06 -8.17 -15.85
C SER A 60 10.11 -9.29 -15.43
N SER A 61 9.67 -10.12 -16.40
CA SER A 61 8.79 -11.26 -16.12
C SER A 61 9.36 -12.23 -15.08
N LYS A 62 10.68 -12.38 -15.01
CA LYS A 62 11.36 -13.22 -14.00
C LYS A 62 11.25 -12.63 -12.59
N GLU A 63 11.43 -11.32 -12.47
CA GLU A 63 11.32 -10.61 -11.19
C GLU A 63 9.87 -10.55 -10.71
N GLU A 64 8.93 -10.39 -11.63
CA GLU A 64 7.50 -10.41 -11.33
C GLU A 64 7.06 -11.78 -10.79
N ALA A 65 7.51 -12.88 -11.40
CA ALA A 65 7.22 -14.23 -10.95
C ALA A 65 7.74 -14.54 -9.54
N ALA A 66 8.69 -13.74 -9.02
CA ALA A 66 9.18 -13.85 -7.66
C ALA A 66 8.28 -13.15 -6.62
N ILE A 67 7.30 -12.35 -7.06
CA ILE A 67 6.33 -11.70 -6.16
C ILE A 67 5.29 -12.73 -5.73
N PRO A 68 5.11 -12.97 -4.42
CA PRO A 68 4.13 -13.93 -3.95
C PRO A 68 2.71 -13.45 -4.25
N CYS A 69 1.89 -14.36 -4.79
CA CYS A 69 0.47 -14.11 -4.98
C CYS A 69 -0.23 -13.90 -3.62
N ARG A 70 -1.10 -12.89 -3.56
CA ARG A 70 -1.89 -12.60 -2.36
C ARG A 70 -2.93 -13.70 -2.15
N ASN A 71 -3.06 -14.20 -0.92
CA ASN A 71 -4.17 -15.07 -0.55
C ASN A 71 -5.49 -14.28 -0.59
N SER A 72 -6.53 -14.82 -1.22
CA SER A 72 -7.86 -14.19 -1.33
C SER A 72 -8.64 -14.13 -0.01
N ARG A 73 -8.15 -14.76 1.07
CA ARG A 73 -8.78 -14.71 2.39
C ARG A 73 -8.75 -13.31 3.01
N ILE A 74 -9.93 -12.81 3.36
CA ILE A 74 -10.11 -11.61 4.21
C ILE A 74 -9.45 -11.84 5.58
N GLY A 75 -8.88 -10.78 6.16
CA GLY A 75 -8.17 -10.87 7.44
C GLY A 75 -6.83 -11.62 7.36
N GLY A 76 -6.43 -12.08 6.17
CA GLY A 76 -5.12 -12.67 5.95
C GLY A 76 -4.00 -11.65 6.16
N VAL A 77 -3.05 -11.98 7.03
CA VAL A 77 -1.75 -11.31 7.07
C VAL A 77 -0.94 -11.86 5.90
N GLN A 78 -0.41 -10.98 5.03
CA GLN A 78 0.47 -11.43 3.96
C GLN A 78 1.75 -12.04 4.57
N PRO A 79 2.24 -13.20 4.10
CA PRO A 79 3.37 -13.87 4.74
C PRO A 79 4.68 -13.08 4.62
N GLN A 80 5.38 -12.99 5.75
CA GLN A 80 6.79 -12.66 6.02
C GLN A 80 7.43 -11.42 5.34
N MET A 81 7.98 -10.55 6.20
CA MET A 81 8.92 -9.45 5.91
C MET A 81 10.03 -9.81 4.89
N LYS A 82 10.35 -11.10 4.70
CA LYS A 82 11.31 -11.60 3.70
C LYS A 82 10.93 -11.25 2.25
N CYS A 83 9.63 -11.27 1.91
CA CYS A 83 9.13 -10.91 0.58
C CYS A 83 9.29 -9.42 0.31
N TYR A 84 8.96 -8.61 1.32
CA TYR A 84 9.14 -7.17 1.33
C TYR A 84 10.62 -6.80 1.22
N ASN A 85 11.49 -7.40 2.03
CA ASN A 85 12.93 -7.13 2.00
C ASN A 85 13.55 -7.46 0.64
N ARG A 86 13.14 -8.54 -0.02
CA ARG A 86 13.62 -8.87 -1.37
C ARG A 86 13.23 -7.82 -2.42
N LEU A 87 12.06 -7.18 -2.25
CA LEU A 87 11.59 -6.09 -3.11
C LEU A 87 12.25 -4.74 -2.78
N HIS A 88 12.66 -4.57 -1.52
CA HIS A 88 13.25 -3.33 -1.00
C HIS A 88 14.78 -3.32 -0.99
N THR A 89 15.45 -4.46 -1.21
CA THR A 89 16.89 -4.55 -1.36
C THR A 89 17.33 -4.01 -2.71
N SER A 90 18.51 -3.40 -2.73
CA SER A 90 19.20 -2.81 -3.88
C SER A 90 19.45 -3.75 -5.08
N GLU A 91 19.05 -5.03 -4.97
CA GLU A 91 19.22 -6.05 -6.00
C GLU A 91 18.18 -5.95 -7.12
N LEU A 92 16.97 -5.48 -6.82
CA LEU A 92 16.01 -5.11 -7.85
C LEU A 92 16.16 -3.59 -8.09
N LYS A 93 16.25 -3.17 -9.36
CA LYS A 93 16.38 -1.76 -9.79
C LYS A 93 15.08 -0.96 -9.55
N THR A 94 14.52 -1.08 -8.36
CA THR A 94 13.10 -0.90 -8.00
C THR A 94 12.88 0.33 -7.12
N GLY A 95 13.95 1.00 -6.70
CA GLY A 95 13.93 1.95 -5.60
C GLY A 95 13.82 3.42 -5.98
N LYS A 96 13.08 3.82 -7.02
CA LYS A 96 12.75 5.24 -7.16
C LYS A 96 11.59 5.55 -6.22
N ASN A 97 11.89 6.21 -5.09
CA ASN A 97 10.91 6.93 -4.30
C ASN A 97 10.29 7.99 -5.21
N LEU A 98 9.11 7.69 -5.75
CA LEU A 98 8.36 8.65 -6.56
C LEU A 98 7.76 9.73 -5.68
N ILE A 99 7.31 9.34 -4.48
CA ILE A 99 6.76 10.25 -3.50
C ILE A 99 7.45 9.95 -2.16
N PRO A 100 8.12 10.93 -1.54
CA PRO A 100 8.67 10.78 -0.20
C PRO A 100 7.54 10.57 0.82
N VAL A 101 7.88 10.41 2.10
CA VAL A 101 6.84 10.35 3.13
C VAL A 101 6.12 11.70 3.21
N THR A 102 4.85 11.71 2.79
CA THR A 102 3.99 12.90 2.69
C THR A 102 2.80 12.77 3.63
N GLN A 103 2.43 13.87 4.27
CA GLN A 103 1.29 13.94 5.19
C GLN A 103 -0.04 13.89 4.42
N LEU A 104 -0.99 13.16 4.98
CA LEU A 104 -2.37 13.09 4.51
C LEU A 104 -3.31 13.78 5.49
N ASN A 105 -4.47 14.16 4.98
CA ASN A 105 -5.58 14.67 5.78
C ASN A 105 -6.64 13.59 5.96
N GLY A 106 -7.41 13.68 7.04
CA GLY A 106 -8.56 12.80 7.24
C GLY A 106 -9.64 13.04 6.18
N GLY A 107 -10.44 12.02 5.85
CA GLY A 107 -11.45 12.09 4.80
C GLY A 107 -12.77 12.72 5.22
N TYR A 108 -12.73 13.80 6.01
CA TYR A 108 -13.90 14.63 6.31
C TYR A 108 -14.45 15.23 5.01
N LYS A 109 -15.75 15.55 4.97
CA LYS A 109 -16.36 16.13 3.75
C LYS A 109 -15.64 17.41 3.31
N ASP A 110 -15.22 18.22 4.28
CA ASP A 110 -14.61 19.54 4.05
C ASP A 110 -13.12 19.47 3.65
N SER A 111 -12.48 18.32 3.84
CA SER A 111 -11.07 18.08 3.49
C SER A 111 -10.89 17.19 2.27
N ARG A 112 -11.99 16.80 1.61
CA ARG A 112 -11.98 16.13 0.31
C ARG A 112 -11.80 17.19 -0.78
N TYR A 113 -10.67 17.14 -1.46
CA TYR A 113 -10.34 17.99 -2.60
C TYR A 113 -10.19 17.13 -3.85
#